data_AF-A0AAE9SDJ9-F1
#
_entry.id   AF-A0AAE9SDJ9-F1
#
_cell.length_a   1.000
_cell.length_b   1.000
_cell.length_c   1.000
_cell.angle_alpha   90.00
_cell.angle_beta   90.00
_cell.angle_gamma   90.00
#
_symmetry.space_group_name_H-M   'P 1'
#
loop_
_entity.id
_entity.type
_entity.pdbx_description
1 polymer ?
#
loop_
_entity_poly.entity_id
_entity_poly.type
_entity_poly.pdbx_seq_one_letter_code
_entity_poly.pdbx_strand_id
1 'polypeptide(L)'
;MDTRAMSLWPRCLQHGLKLTALMLVLCAPALTMAATAESPFELDADPQDNIDTGAVMSEDWDTPPDSGGATKFTGIIQDTAPRTIFGGGDKDILDIDKWSWKDGSVPDKDDLTHAYAAAYNENNDLLLYFGADRISNVGDAFMGFWFFKQKVTALPNGSFSGKHTVGDTLVLINFPQASNAVPYLAVVTWDPTCSKATNNNPQPGQCAATNLRLRLQGSGANDVVCANQGGANLACALTNTGDVPVPASTLANGIGGLWSDYTPKSGTQGTFPFESFFEGGINLSQIVGGSDGCFSSFMAETRSSSSFTAALKDFVLDNFELCKVEITKVCTDGDLNEAETGFTFSFEGTVTNGGFGTIHDVVVTDDNGTPADTGDDFVVANFDSIPKGGVENYTGSFEYAGNAPTNGISVKAASSDGGLQSITASTTALCPTVAKTPGIDVTKSCETRVVLDANKLIVRVDFKGDVCNTTGKDGVPPIGLYNVVLTDQVGNGTPVTIKTIDTLAANTCASYEGSYVPSSAGSTLPSDISFSDIVKATGEPPAVLNMVAVSDTATATCPLCPTCPDCPTPSP
;
A
#
# COMPACT_ATOMS: atom_id res chain seq x y z
N MET A 1 -19.53 9.67 -27.63
CA MET A 1 -19.18 10.07 -26.25
C MET A 1 -20.52 10.27 -25.57
N ASP A 2 -20.92 9.31 -24.75
CA ASP A 2 -22.14 9.44 -23.95
C ASP A 2 -21.91 10.54 -22.92
N THR A 3 -22.52 11.72 -23.14
CA THR A 3 -22.57 12.80 -22.16
C THR A 3 -23.60 12.44 -21.10
N ARG A 4 -23.16 11.91 -19.95
CA ARG A 4 -24.07 11.68 -18.83
C ARG A 4 -24.23 12.97 -18.03
N ALA A 5 -25.49 13.37 -17.87
CA ALA A 5 -25.86 14.48 -17.03
C ALA A 5 -25.89 14.02 -15.57
N MET A 6 -25.52 14.91 -14.65
CA MET A 6 -25.99 14.81 -13.29
C MET A 6 -27.52 14.85 -13.33
N SER A 7 -28.15 13.75 -12.92
CA SER A 7 -29.61 13.68 -12.86
C SER A 7 -30.06 14.36 -11.57
N LEU A 8 -30.78 15.47 -11.72
CA LEU A 8 -31.66 15.96 -10.68
C LEU A 8 -32.87 15.01 -10.65
N TRP A 9 -33.17 14.38 -9.52
CA TRP A 9 -34.41 13.60 -9.42
C TRP A 9 -35.62 14.54 -9.48
N PRO A 10 -36.67 14.19 -10.24
CA PRO A 10 -37.76 15.11 -10.49
C PRO A 10 -38.69 15.21 -9.27
N ARG A 11 -38.57 16.27 -8.47
CA ARG A 11 -39.65 16.81 -7.61
C ARG A 11 -40.92 17.25 -8.39
N CYS A 12 -41.14 16.78 -9.62
CA CYS A 12 -42.03 17.40 -10.60
C CYS A 12 -43.42 16.76 -10.76
N LEU A 13 -43.84 15.77 -9.95
CA LEU A 13 -45.17 15.15 -10.11
C LEU A 13 -46.24 15.41 -9.04
N GLN A 14 -45.91 15.99 -7.87
CA GLN A 14 -46.93 16.06 -6.79
C GLN A 14 -47.64 17.41 -6.60
N HIS A 15 -47.18 18.52 -7.18
CA HIS A 15 -47.77 19.85 -6.91
C HIS A 15 -48.49 20.49 -8.10
N GLY A 16 -49.09 19.68 -8.98
CA GLY A 16 -49.71 20.17 -10.22
C GLY A 16 -50.93 19.40 -10.72
N LEU A 17 -51.81 18.87 -9.85
CA LEU A 17 -53.09 18.33 -10.32
C LEU A 17 -54.27 18.73 -9.42
N LYS A 18 -54.61 20.01 -9.45
CA LYS A 18 -55.96 20.50 -9.13
C LYS A 18 -56.44 21.45 -10.22
N LEU A 19 -56.89 20.91 -11.37
CA LEU A 19 -58.22 21.19 -11.96
C LEU A 19 -58.38 20.58 -13.36
N THR A 20 -59.64 20.23 -13.62
CA THR A 20 -60.33 20.04 -14.91
C THR A 20 -60.11 18.74 -15.70
N ALA A 21 -61.16 17.92 -15.63
CA ALA A 21 -61.47 16.78 -16.47
C ALA A 21 -61.80 17.18 -17.92
N LEU A 22 -61.57 16.22 -18.82
CA LEU A 22 -62.44 15.77 -19.93
C LEU A 22 -61.74 15.70 -21.31
N MET A 23 -61.79 14.47 -21.85
CA MET A 23 -61.86 14.07 -23.26
C MET A 23 -60.59 13.75 -24.08
N LEU A 24 -60.52 12.44 -24.37
CA LEU A 24 -60.42 11.78 -25.68
C LEU A 24 -59.05 11.20 -26.11
N VAL A 25 -59.05 9.87 -26.05
CA VAL A 25 -58.14 8.88 -26.65
C VAL A 25 -57.83 9.19 -28.11
N LEU A 26 -56.54 9.29 -28.44
CA LEU A 26 -56.01 9.04 -29.78
C LEU A 26 -54.57 8.52 -29.71
N CYS A 27 -54.36 7.40 -30.38
CA CYS A 27 -53.14 6.61 -30.55
C CYS A 27 -51.92 7.44 -30.96
N ALA A 28 -50.78 7.22 -30.31
CA ALA A 28 -49.44 7.46 -30.85
C ALA A 28 -48.51 6.32 -30.39
N PRO A 29 -47.54 5.90 -31.22
CA PRO A 29 -46.72 4.71 -30.96
C PRO A 29 -45.81 4.94 -29.75
N ALA A 30 -45.55 3.88 -29.01
CA ALA A 30 -44.59 3.86 -27.92
C ALA A 30 -43.23 4.39 -28.41
N LEU A 31 -42.92 5.65 -28.10
CA LEU A 31 -41.53 6.05 -27.92
C LEU A 31 -41.06 5.32 -26.67
N THR A 32 -40.34 4.23 -26.86
CA THR A 32 -39.39 3.75 -25.87
C THR A 32 -38.39 4.89 -25.65
N MET A 33 -38.61 5.70 -24.62
CA MET A 33 -37.58 6.55 -24.05
C MET A 33 -36.43 5.60 -23.68
N ALA A 34 -35.29 5.76 -24.35
CA ALA A 34 -34.07 5.10 -23.92
C ALA A 34 -33.88 5.46 -22.45
N ALA A 35 -33.81 4.46 -21.57
CA ALA A 35 -33.46 4.65 -20.18
C ALA A 35 -32.10 5.36 -20.16
N THR A 36 -32.11 6.66 -19.87
CA THR A 36 -30.90 7.40 -19.55
C THR A 36 -30.40 6.80 -18.26
N ALA A 37 -29.29 6.08 -18.32
CA ALA A 37 -28.70 5.49 -17.14
C ALA A 37 -28.45 6.60 -16.09
N GLU A 38 -29.00 6.37 -14.90
CA GLU A 38 -29.18 7.33 -13.81
C GLU A 38 -27.86 7.57 -13.06
N SER A 39 -27.71 8.75 -12.44
CA SER A 39 -26.54 9.13 -11.62
C SER A 39 -26.31 8.11 -10.50
N PRO A 40 -25.06 7.76 -10.14
CA PRO A 40 -24.78 6.82 -9.06
C PRO A 40 -25.19 7.36 -7.68
N PHE A 41 -25.38 8.67 -7.57
CA PHE A 41 -25.74 9.37 -6.35
C PHE A 41 -26.93 10.30 -6.57
N GLU A 42 -27.86 10.34 -5.61
CA GLU A 42 -29.02 11.21 -5.62
C GLU A 42 -28.65 12.63 -5.15
N LEU A 43 -29.20 13.64 -5.84
CA LEU A 43 -29.12 15.05 -5.44
C LEU A 43 -30.54 15.64 -5.50
N ASP A 44 -31.15 15.84 -4.34
CA ASP A 44 -32.54 16.26 -4.18
C ASP A 44 -32.76 17.28 -3.03
N ALA A 45 -31.66 17.70 -2.39
CA ALA A 45 -31.58 18.55 -1.21
C ALA A 45 -32.20 17.94 0.06
N ASP A 46 -32.22 16.61 0.16
CA ASP A 46 -32.62 15.84 1.32
C ASP A 46 -31.58 14.74 1.59
N PRO A 47 -30.91 14.71 2.76
CA PRO A 47 -29.93 13.68 3.03
C PRO A 47 -30.53 12.32 3.38
N GLN A 48 -31.86 12.12 3.27
CA GLN A 48 -32.54 10.87 3.62
C GLN A 48 -32.80 9.96 2.41
N ASP A 49 -32.58 8.66 2.61
CA ASP A 49 -32.92 7.64 1.62
C ASP A 49 -34.44 7.48 1.56
N ASN A 50 -35.03 8.10 0.55
CA ASN A 50 -36.41 7.88 0.20
C ASN A 50 -36.45 6.62 -0.67
N ILE A 51 -36.67 5.43 -0.07
CA ILE A 51 -36.87 4.17 -0.83
C ILE A 51 -37.97 4.37 -1.86
N ASP A 52 -37.58 4.71 -3.09
CA ASP A 52 -38.52 5.01 -4.14
C ASP A 52 -39.01 3.69 -4.71
N THR A 53 -40.31 3.42 -4.57
CA THR A 53 -40.91 2.13 -4.96
C THR A 53 -40.93 1.98 -6.48
N GLY A 54 -39.79 1.64 -7.09
CA GLY A 54 -39.70 1.23 -8.50
C GLY A 54 -38.47 1.65 -9.31
N ALA A 55 -37.60 2.51 -8.79
CA ALA A 55 -36.31 2.87 -9.42
C ALA A 55 -35.14 2.16 -8.72
N VAL A 56 -34.06 1.90 -9.42
CA VAL A 56 -32.89 1.19 -8.86
C VAL A 56 -32.08 2.17 -8.00
N MET A 57 -31.90 1.81 -6.73
CA MET A 57 -31.02 2.36 -5.67
C MET A 57 -29.83 3.24 -6.17
N SER A 58 -30.02 4.55 -6.35
CA SER A 58 -28.91 5.51 -6.27
C SER A 58 -28.54 5.72 -4.80
N GLU A 59 -27.25 5.80 -4.48
CA GLU A 59 -26.81 6.08 -3.11
C GLU A 59 -27.15 7.55 -2.74
N ASP A 60 -27.35 7.82 -1.47
CA ASP A 60 -27.56 9.16 -0.91
C ASP A 60 -26.67 9.37 0.32
N TRP A 61 -26.90 10.43 1.10
CA TRP A 61 -26.10 10.67 2.30
C TRP A 61 -26.52 9.82 3.52
N ASP A 62 -27.74 9.26 3.59
CA ASP A 62 -28.21 8.34 4.66
C ASP A 62 -27.86 6.86 4.42
N THR A 63 -27.75 6.44 3.17
CA THR A 63 -27.19 5.15 2.76
C THR A 63 -25.75 5.38 2.36
N PRO A 64 -24.83 5.56 3.34
CA PRO A 64 -23.51 6.06 3.06
C PRO A 64 -22.83 5.21 1.99
N PRO A 65 -22.06 5.83 1.09
CA PRO A 65 -21.48 5.17 -0.09
C PRO A 65 -20.53 3.99 0.18
N ASP A 66 -20.30 3.68 1.46
CA ASP A 66 -19.51 2.55 1.95
C ASP A 66 -20.27 1.21 1.87
N SER A 67 -21.54 1.20 1.40
CA SER A 67 -22.32 -0.02 1.17
C SER A 67 -22.29 -0.57 -0.26
N GLY A 68 -21.63 0.11 -1.23
CA GLY A 68 -21.15 -0.55 -2.44
C GLY A 68 -20.71 0.28 -3.66
N GLY A 69 -20.98 1.59 -3.73
CA GLY A 69 -20.79 2.37 -4.95
C GLY A 69 -19.57 3.31 -4.99
N ALA A 70 -19.23 3.99 -3.89
CA ALA A 70 -18.14 4.97 -3.93
C ALA A 70 -16.75 4.35 -3.98
N THR A 71 -15.86 5.01 -4.71
CA THR A 71 -14.42 4.77 -4.67
C THR A 71 -13.80 5.34 -3.40
N LYS A 72 -14.33 6.46 -2.88
CA LYS A 72 -13.89 7.10 -1.64
C LYS A 72 -15.04 7.91 -1.05
N PHE A 73 -15.22 7.82 0.27
CA PHE A 73 -16.07 8.70 1.05
C PHE A 73 -15.27 9.25 2.23
N THR A 74 -15.49 10.52 2.60
CA THR A 74 -14.85 11.14 3.77
C THR A 74 -15.51 10.74 5.09
N GLY A 75 -16.75 10.23 5.04
CA GLY A 75 -17.64 10.32 6.19
C GLY A 75 -18.22 11.73 6.33
N ILE A 76 -19.06 11.92 7.34
CA ILE A 76 -19.58 13.23 7.74
C ILE A 76 -18.62 13.82 8.77
N ILE A 77 -17.87 14.83 8.36
CA ILE A 77 -16.82 15.43 9.18
C ILE A 77 -17.44 16.55 10.00
N GLN A 78 -17.43 16.40 11.33
CA GLN A 78 -17.92 17.43 12.25
C GLN A 78 -16.92 18.59 12.36
N ASP A 79 -17.42 19.80 12.19
CA ASP A 79 -16.72 21.00 12.63
C ASP A 79 -16.97 21.23 14.12
N THR A 80 -15.88 21.29 14.89
CA THR A 80 -15.97 21.54 16.33
C THR A 80 -15.66 23.00 16.61
N ALA A 81 -16.62 23.89 16.36
CA ALA A 81 -16.55 25.29 16.74
C ALA A 81 -16.08 25.43 18.21
N PRO A 82 -15.18 26.39 18.55
CA PRO A 82 -14.70 27.53 17.76
C PRO A 82 -13.36 27.26 17.02
N ARG A 83 -13.15 26.04 16.51
CA ARG A 83 -11.88 25.67 15.86
C ARG A 83 -11.96 26.00 14.37
N THR A 84 -10.87 25.79 13.62
CA THR A 84 -10.89 25.80 12.14
C THR A 84 -11.30 27.10 11.44
N ILE A 85 -10.99 28.27 12.02
CA ILE A 85 -11.23 29.56 11.37
C ILE A 85 -9.99 30.07 10.63
N PHE A 86 -10.14 30.60 9.42
CA PHE A 86 -9.05 31.27 8.71
C PHE A 86 -8.52 32.52 9.47
N GLY A 87 -7.20 32.68 9.49
CA GLY A 87 -6.47 33.65 10.31
C GLY A 87 -6.76 35.11 9.97
N GLY A 88 -7.17 35.37 8.73
CA GLY A 88 -7.69 36.63 8.22
C GLY A 88 -6.88 37.16 7.05
N GLY A 89 -7.55 37.54 5.96
CA GLY A 89 -6.90 37.97 4.72
C GLY A 89 -6.58 36.82 3.74
N ASP A 90 -6.85 35.58 4.17
CA ASP A 90 -6.80 34.37 3.36
C ASP A 90 -7.86 34.42 2.25
N LYS A 91 -7.48 33.92 1.06
CA LYS A 91 -8.28 33.98 -0.18
C LYS A 91 -7.90 32.81 -1.08
N ASP A 92 -8.85 32.33 -1.88
CA ASP A 92 -8.62 31.27 -2.88
C ASP A 92 -7.56 31.58 -3.94
N ILE A 93 -7.26 32.86 -4.16
CA ILE A 93 -6.23 33.27 -5.12
C ILE A 93 -4.80 33.13 -4.57
N LEU A 94 -4.65 32.89 -3.26
CA LEU A 94 -3.36 32.73 -2.60
C LEU A 94 -2.99 31.25 -2.54
N ASP A 95 -1.68 30.97 -2.58
CA ASP A 95 -1.17 29.62 -2.39
C ASP A 95 -1.42 29.15 -0.93
N ILE A 96 -1.55 27.85 -0.72
CA ILE A 96 -1.88 27.23 0.57
C ILE A 96 -0.84 27.60 1.64
N ASP A 97 0.43 27.72 1.26
CA ASP A 97 1.52 28.12 2.15
C ASP A 97 1.45 29.60 2.61
N LYS A 98 0.47 30.37 2.11
CA LYS A 98 0.14 31.73 2.56
C LYS A 98 -1.11 31.76 3.41
N TRP A 99 -1.86 30.67 3.49
CA TRP A 99 -3.02 30.59 4.36
C TRP A 99 -2.61 30.41 5.82
N SER A 100 -3.46 30.92 6.70
CA SER A 100 -3.34 30.76 8.15
C SER A 100 -4.67 30.39 8.77
N TRP A 101 -4.65 29.80 9.95
CA TRP A 101 -5.84 29.48 10.72
C TRP A 101 -5.63 29.72 12.22
N LYS A 102 -6.74 29.83 12.93
CA LYS A 102 -6.81 30.04 14.39
C LYS A 102 -8.13 29.52 14.94
N ASP A 103 -8.17 29.34 16.25
CA ASP A 103 -9.45 29.22 16.94
C ASP A 103 -10.12 30.61 17.03
N GLY A 104 -11.43 30.68 16.83
CA GLY A 104 -12.17 31.92 16.82
C GLY A 104 -13.64 31.74 16.46
N SER A 105 -14.27 32.83 16.04
CA SER A 105 -15.66 32.77 15.59
C SER A 105 -15.80 33.55 14.30
N VAL A 106 -16.64 33.04 13.43
CA VAL A 106 -17.10 33.71 12.21
C VAL A 106 -18.55 34.16 12.42
N PRO A 107 -19.12 34.99 11.53
CA PRO A 107 -20.56 35.23 11.55
C PRO A 107 -21.31 33.89 11.43
N ASP A 108 -22.35 33.68 12.22
CA ASP A 108 -23.06 32.38 12.26
C ASP A 108 -23.57 31.87 10.90
N LYS A 109 -23.77 32.75 9.92
CA LYS A 109 -24.17 32.35 8.56
C LYS A 109 -23.04 31.70 7.75
N ASP A 110 -21.81 31.93 8.18
CA ASP A 110 -20.55 31.46 7.58
C ASP A 110 -19.92 30.35 8.45
N ASP A 111 -20.56 29.93 9.56
CA ASP A 111 -20.06 28.92 10.49
C ASP A 111 -20.60 27.54 10.06
N LEU A 112 -19.70 26.67 9.63
CA LEU A 112 -19.98 25.31 9.23
C LEU A 112 -20.22 24.44 10.46
N THR A 113 -21.04 23.42 10.29
CA THR A 113 -21.25 22.39 11.31
C THR A 113 -20.73 21.04 10.85
N HIS A 114 -20.87 20.71 9.55
CA HIS A 114 -20.22 19.55 8.95
C HIS A 114 -19.88 19.79 7.48
N ALA A 115 -18.99 18.95 6.96
CA ALA A 115 -18.75 18.80 5.52
C ALA A 115 -18.37 17.37 5.15
N TYR A 116 -18.52 17.05 3.87
CA TYR A 116 -18.37 15.68 3.37
C TYR A 116 -18.18 15.66 1.86
N ALA A 117 -17.53 14.60 1.37
CA ALA A 117 -17.35 14.36 -0.05
C ALA A 117 -17.27 12.86 -0.37
N ALA A 118 -17.78 12.50 -1.55
CA ALA A 118 -17.72 11.16 -2.11
C ALA A 118 -17.22 11.21 -3.55
N ALA A 119 -16.41 10.22 -3.94
CA ALA A 119 -15.95 10.03 -5.31
C ALA A 119 -16.52 8.73 -5.87
N TYR A 120 -17.05 8.81 -7.08
CA TYR A 120 -17.57 7.69 -7.84
C TYR A 120 -16.83 7.56 -9.15
N ASN A 121 -16.70 6.31 -9.60
CA ASN A 121 -16.26 6.02 -10.94
C ASN A 121 -17.43 5.50 -11.74
N GLU A 122 -17.87 6.29 -12.73
CA GLU A 122 -18.91 5.85 -13.64
C GLU A 122 -18.43 5.98 -15.09
N ASN A 123 -18.36 4.88 -15.82
CA ASN A 123 -17.87 4.85 -17.21
C ASN A 123 -16.48 5.50 -17.41
N ASN A 124 -15.58 5.37 -16.43
CA ASN A 124 -14.26 6.02 -16.36
C ASN A 124 -14.28 7.54 -16.14
N ASP A 125 -15.44 8.15 -15.87
CA ASP A 125 -15.54 9.53 -15.43
C ASP A 125 -15.46 9.62 -13.90
N LEU A 126 -14.71 10.62 -13.41
CA LEU A 126 -14.63 10.97 -12.00
C LEU A 126 -15.81 11.86 -11.65
N LEU A 127 -16.76 11.30 -10.92
CA LEU A 127 -17.86 12.05 -10.34
C LEU A 127 -17.52 12.35 -8.89
N LEU A 128 -17.56 13.62 -8.52
CA LEU A 128 -17.37 14.07 -7.16
C LEU A 128 -18.70 14.62 -6.65
N TYR A 129 -19.14 14.14 -5.50
CA TYR A 129 -20.26 14.69 -4.75
C TYR A 129 -19.71 15.26 -3.46
N PHE A 130 -20.29 16.36 -3.01
CA PHE A 130 -19.83 17.10 -1.85
C PHE A 130 -20.99 17.83 -1.20
N GLY A 131 -20.83 18.16 0.06
CA GLY A 131 -21.80 18.98 0.75
C GLY A 131 -21.28 19.50 2.07
N ALA A 132 -22.08 20.36 2.67
CA ALA A 132 -21.85 20.97 3.95
C ALA A 132 -23.17 21.48 4.54
N ASP A 133 -23.15 21.78 5.83
CA ASP A 133 -24.24 22.42 6.54
C ASP A 133 -23.75 23.57 7.40
N ARG A 134 -24.65 24.53 7.64
CA ARG A 134 -24.37 25.74 8.44
C ARG A 134 -25.29 25.85 9.64
N ILE A 135 -24.80 26.50 10.70
CA ILE A 135 -25.54 26.69 11.95
C ILE A 135 -26.70 27.68 11.82
N SER A 136 -26.65 28.66 10.90
CA SER A 136 -27.67 29.70 10.74
C SER A 136 -28.04 29.96 9.28
N ASN A 137 -29.33 29.96 8.98
CA ASN A 137 -29.89 30.23 7.66
C ASN A 137 -30.23 31.71 7.37
N VAL A 138 -29.72 32.64 8.18
CA VAL A 138 -29.98 34.08 8.00
C VAL A 138 -28.85 34.74 7.21
N GLY A 139 -29.13 35.11 5.97
CA GLY A 139 -28.21 35.76 5.05
C GLY A 139 -27.62 34.81 4.01
N ASP A 140 -26.93 35.39 3.03
CA ASP A 140 -26.36 34.65 1.90
C ASP A 140 -25.42 33.52 2.34
N ALA A 141 -25.55 32.36 1.68
CA ALA A 141 -24.61 31.25 1.76
C ALA A 141 -23.63 31.29 0.59
N PHE A 142 -22.34 31.45 0.89
CA PHE A 142 -21.27 31.35 -0.09
C PHE A 142 -20.27 30.31 0.40
N MET A 143 -20.13 29.23 -0.37
CA MET A 143 -19.32 28.08 -0.02
C MET A 143 -18.39 27.71 -1.16
N GLY A 144 -17.25 27.13 -0.80
CA GLY A 144 -16.30 26.54 -1.72
C GLY A 144 -15.90 25.14 -1.30
N PHE A 145 -15.61 24.30 -2.29
CA PHE A 145 -15.19 22.93 -2.10
C PHE A 145 -13.92 22.70 -2.91
N TRP A 146 -12.79 22.63 -2.20
CA TRP A 146 -11.49 22.35 -2.76
C TRP A 146 -11.21 20.85 -2.78
N PHE A 147 -10.71 20.39 -3.92
CA PHE A 147 -10.08 19.09 -4.10
C PHE A 147 -8.62 19.33 -4.46
N PHE A 148 -7.72 18.95 -3.56
CA PHE A 148 -6.28 19.16 -3.69
C PHE A 148 -5.58 17.89 -4.12
N LYS A 149 -4.66 18.01 -5.08
CA LYS A 149 -3.82 16.88 -5.51
C LYS A 149 -2.78 16.51 -4.45
N GLN A 150 -2.30 17.48 -3.69
CA GLN A 150 -1.41 17.26 -2.56
C GLN A 150 -2.18 17.04 -1.25
N LYS A 151 -1.53 16.37 -0.30
CA LYS A 151 -2.00 16.29 1.07
C LYS A 151 -1.88 17.67 1.72
N VAL A 152 -3.03 18.26 2.08
CA VAL A 152 -3.12 19.52 2.82
C VAL A 152 -3.39 19.22 4.28
N THR A 153 -2.76 19.95 5.18
CA THR A 153 -2.95 19.77 6.62
C THR A 153 -2.92 21.11 7.34
N ALA A 154 -3.90 21.36 8.20
CA ALA A 154 -3.86 22.46 9.15
C ALA A 154 -2.87 22.12 10.26
N LEU A 155 -1.76 22.85 10.34
CA LEU A 155 -0.68 22.59 11.28
C LEU A 155 -0.96 23.26 12.64
N PRO A 156 -0.52 22.68 13.77
CA PRO A 156 -0.78 23.23 15.11
C PRO A 156 -0.23 24.65 15.36
N ASN A 157 0.66 25.14 14.51
CA ASN A 157 1.23 26.50 14.57
C ASN A 157 0.33 27.57 13.90
N GLY A 158 -0.85 27.19 13.40
CA GLY A 158 -1.77 28.11 12.72
C GLY A 158 -1.45 28.36 11.25
N SER A 159 -0.58 27.55 10.62
CA SER A 159 -0.35 27.56 9.17
C SER A 159 -0.89 26.30 8.50
N PHE A 160 -0.87 26.25 7.16
CA PHE A 160 -1.14 25.03 6.40
C PHE A 160 0.14 24.43 5.82
N SER A 161 0.17 23.11 5.65
CA SER A 161 1.17 22.41 4.84
C SER A 161 0.64 22.13 3.43
N GLY A 162 1.57 21.97 2.49
CA GLY A 162 1.27 21.72 1.08
C GLY A 162 1.27 23.00 0.25
N LYS A 163 1.12 22.83 -1.06
CA LYS A 163 0.99 23.91 -2.03
C LYS A 163 -0.03 23.55 -3.07
N HIS A 164 -0.63 24.57 -3.67
CA HIS A 164 -1.47 24.34 -4.81
C HIS A 164 -0.69 23.74 -5.98
N THR A 165 -1.28 22.76 -6.63
CA THR A 165 -0.75 22.12 -7.84
C THR A 165 -1.67 22.42 -9.01
N VAL A 166 -1.11 22.49 -10.22
CA VAL A 166 -1.93 22.72 -11.43
C VAL A 166 -3.01 21.65 -11.53
N GLY A 167 -4.26 22.10 -11.62
CA GLY A 167 -5.44 21.23 -11.68
C GLY A 167 -6.10 20.92 -10.33
N ASP A 168 -5.60 21.44 -9.21
CA ASP A 168 -6.43 21.53 -8.00
C ASP A 168 -7.75 22.20 -8.36
N THR A 169 -8.87 21.64 -7.90
CA THR A 169 -10.20 22.06 -8.35
C THR A 169 -10.95 22.68 -7.19
N LEU A 170 -11.54 23.86 -7.45
CA LEU A 170 -12.45 24.54 -6.55
C LEU A 170 -13.83 24.60 -7.19
N VAL A 171 -14.83 24.11 -6.47
CA VAL A 171 -16.24 24.30 -6.80
C VAL A 171 -16.82 25.36 -5.88
N LEU A 172 -17.35 26.44 -6.45
CA LEU A 172 -18.07 27.47 -5.72
C LEU A 172 -19.56 27.30 -5.91
N ILE A 173 -20.29 27.34 -4.81
CA ILE A 173 -21.75 27.37 -4.79
C ILE A 173 -22.18 28.61 -4.01
N ASN A 174 -23.08 29.39 -4.59
CA ASN A 174 -23.54 30.65 -4.03
C ASN A 174 -25.05 30.68 -4.04
N PHE A 175 -25.65 30.74 -2.86
CA PHE A 175 -27.10 30.87 -2.63
C PHE A 175 -27.37 32.19 -1.90
N PRO A 176 -27.60 33.28 -2.64
CA PRO A 176 -27.93 34.57 -2.06
C PRO A 176 -29.43 34.68 -1.73
N GLN A 177 -29.77 35.36 -0.62
CA GLN A 177 -31.15 35.51 -0.15
C GLN A 177 -31.80 36.83 -0.56
N ALA A 178 -31.06 37.73 -1.22
CA ALA A 178 -31.63 38.98 -1.70
C ALA A 178 -32.68 38.73 -2.80
N SER A 179 -33.77 39.51 -2.82
CA SER A 179 -35.01 39.24 -3.59
C SER A 179 -34.88 39.16 -5.13
N ASN A 180 -33.70 39.39 -5.71
CA ASN A 180 -33.41 39.24 -7.14
C ASN A 180 -32.04 38.58 -7.39
N ALA A 181 -31.44 38.04 -6.35
CA ALA A 181 -30.15 37.40 -6.47
C ALA A 181 -30.36 35.97 -6.98
N VAL A 182 -29.42 35.53 -7.81
CA VAL A 182 -29.53 34.29 -8.58
C VAL A 182 -28.46 33.35 -8.04
N PRO A 183 -28.81 32.10 -7.69
CA PRO A 183 -27.83 31.10 -7.33
C PRO A 183 -26.79 30.91 -8.43
N TYR A 184 -25.52 30.75 -8.04
CA TYR A 184 -24.41 30.69 -8.99
C TYR A 184 -23.43 29.59 -8.62
N LEU A 185 -23.07 28.78 -9.61
CA LEU A 185 -22.09 27.70 -9.52
C LEU A 185 -20.91 28.01 -10.44
N ALA A 186 -19.69 27.81 -9.94
CA ALA A 186 -18.49 27.84 -10.76
C ALA A 186 -17.54 26.70 -10.40
N VAL A 187 -17.02 26.04 -11.43
CA VAL A 187 -15.90 25.09 -11.29
C VAL A 187 -14.66 25.77 -11.86
N VAL A 188 -13.64 25.95 -11.03
CA VAL A 188 -12.35 26.55 -11.42
C VAL A 188 -11.21 25.61 -11.08
N THR A 189 -10.11 25.71 -11.83
CA THR A 189 -8.87 24.97 -11.53
C THR A 189 -7.74 25.92 -11.22
N TRP A 190 -6.85 25.52 -10.31
CA TRP A 190 -5.59 26.21 -10.07
C TRP A 190 -4.72 26.20 -11.32
N ASP A 191 -4.37 27.38 -11.79
CA ASP A 191 -3.55 27.65 -12.95
C ASP A 191 -2.69 28.89 -12.69
N PRO A 192 -1.40 28.74 -12.33
CA PRO A 192 -0.51 29.84 -12.00
C PRO A 192 -0.18 30.74 -13.20
N THR A 193 -0.57 30.35 -14.42
CA THR A 193 -0.45 31.22 -15.59
C THR A 193 -1.49 32.34 -15.59
N CYS A 194 -2.56 32.22 -14.78
CA CYS A 194 -3.55 33.26 -14.61
C CYS A 194 -3.07 34.35 -13.64
N SER A 195 -2.61 35.48 -14.16
CA SER A 195 -2.18 36.61 -13.32
C SER A 195 -3.34 37.46 -12.77
N LYS A 196 -4.48 37.49 -13.47
CA LYS A 196 -5.70 38.23 -13.11
C LYS A 196 -6.90 37.73 -13.92
N ALA A 197 -8.10 38.19 -13.56
CA ALA A 197 -9.30 38.00 -14.36
C ALA A 197 -9.10 38.54 -15.79
N THR A 198 -9.50 37.76 -16.80
CA THR A 198 -9.40 38.16 -18.21
C THR A 198 -10.25 39.40 -18.51
N ASN A 199 -11.44 39.48 -17.92
CA ASN A 199 -12.37 40.60 -18.01
C ASN A 199 -13.35 40.51 -16.81
N ASN A 200 -14.34 41.42 -16.75
CA ASN A 200 -15.31 41.48 -15.64
C ASN A 200 -16.34 40.33 -15.64
N ASN A 201 -16.43 39.55 -16.72
CA ASN A 201 -17.35 38.42 -16.86
C ASN A 201 -16.67 37.24 -17.59
N PRO A 202 -15.67 36.62 -16.94
CA PRO A 202 -14.87 35.56 -17.56
C PRO A 202 -15.76 34.40 -18.01
N GLN A 203 -15.45 33.84 -19.18
CA GLN A 203 -16.13 32.67 -19.72
C GLN A 203 -15.31 31.40 -19.47
N PRO A 204 -15.92 30.19 -19.49
CA PRO A 204 -15.18 28.93 -19.45
C PRO A 204 -13.96 28.93 -20.38
N GLY A 205 -12.81 28.53 -19.84
CA GLY A 205 -11.49 28.58 -20.47
C GLY A 205 -10.67 29.84 -20.16
N GLN A 206 -11.29 30.92 -19.68
CA GLN A 206 -10.61 32.18 -19.33
C GLN A 206 -10.14 32.22 -17.87
N CYS A 207 -9.20 33.11 -17.57
CA CYS A 207 -8.77 33.34 -16.19
C CYS A 207 -9.89 34.06 -15.43
N ALA A 208 -10.37 33.45 -14.35
CA ALA A 208 -11.40 33.99 -13.48
C ALA A 208 -10.83 34.98 -12.47
N ALA A 209 -9.64 34.68 -11.95
CA ALA A 209 -8.90 35.51 -11.02
C ALA A 209 -7.40 35.17 -11.11
N THR A 210 -6.59 35.76 -10.22
CA THR A 210 -5.21 35.32 -10.04
C THR A 210 -5.20 33.84 -9.62
N ASN A 211 -4.38 33.03 -10.28
CA ASN A 211 -4.22 31.59 -10.12
C ASN A 211 -5.46 30.72 -10.42
N LEU A 212 -6.59 31.29 -10.85
CA LEU A 212 -7.84 30.54 -11.06
C LEU A 212 -8.31 30.64 -12.50
N ARG A 213 -8.47 29.50 -13.17
CA ARG A 213 -9.08 29.40 -14.50
C ARG A 213 -10.49 28.84 -14.42
N LEU A 214 -11.45 29.53 -15.03
CA LEU A 214 -12.84 29.06 -15.11
C LEU A 214 -12.94 27.85 -16.03
N ARG A 215 -13.57 26.77 -15.58
CA ARG A 215 -13.82 25.56 -16.39
C ARG A 215 -15.29 25.41 -16.73
N LEU A 216 -16.16 25.67 -15.78
CA LEU A 216 -17.59 25.60 -15.98
C LEU A 216 -18.29 26.61 -15.08
N GLN A 217 -19.41 27.17 -15.53
CA GLN A 217 -20.26 28.03 -14.71
C GLN A 217 -21.74 27.83 -15.04
N GLY A 218 -22.58 28.03 -14.04
CA GLY A 218 -24.04 27.92 -14.15
C GLY A 218 -24.73 28.93 -13.25
N SER A 219 -25.95 29.28 -13.63
CA SER A 219 -26.85 30.13 -12.86
C SER A 219 -28.18 29.41 -12.72
N GLY A 220 -28.75 29.44 -11.51
CA GLY A 220 -29.91 28.66 -11.13
C GLY A 220 -31.15 29.48 -10.83
N ALA A 221 -32.13 28.85 -10.20
CA ALA A 221 -33.28 29.52 -9.61
C ALA A 221 -33.43 29.02 -8.17
N ASN A 222 -33.62 29.94 -7.23
CA ASN A 222 -33.86 29.74 -5.80
C ASN A 222 -32.93 28.72 -5.10
N ASP A 223 -33.24 27.43 -5.24
CA ASP A 223 -32.72 26.30 -4.49
C ASP A 223 -31.86 25.34 -5.32
N VAL A 224 -31.82 25.47 -6.64
CA VAL A 224 -31.02 24.62 -7.54
C VAL A 224 -30.25 25.46 -8.55
N VAL A 225 -28.97 25.14 -8.73
CA VAL A 225 -28.13 25.66 -9.81
C VAL A 225 -27.40 24.53 -10.51
N CYS A 226 -27.49 24.49 -11.84
CA CYS A 226 -26.72 23.55 -12.66
C CYS A 226 -25.97 24.27 -13.76
N ALA A 227 -24.84 23.70 -14.16
CA ALA A 227 -24.03 24.14 -15.27
C ALA A 227 -23.98 23.07 -16.35
N ASN A 228 -24.21 23.52 -17.59
CA ASN A 228 -24.34 22.65 -18.75
C ASN A 228 -23.12 22.76 -19.67
N GLN A 229 -22.68 21.62 -20.18
CA GLN A 229 -21.67 21.53 -21.25
C GLN A 229 -22.04 20.39 -22.19
N GLY A 230 -21.99 20.63 -23.50
CA GLY A 230 -22.30 19.60 -24.49
C GLY A 230 -23.73 19.05 -24.44
N GLY A 231 -24.68 19.80 -23.84
CA GLY A 231 -26.07 19.39 -23.70
C GLY A 231 -26.39 18.52 -22.47
N ALA A 232 -25.43 18.35 -21.55
CA ALA A 232 -25.61 17.67 -20.27
C ALA A 232 -25.25 18.58 -19.09
N ASN A 233 -25.96 18.42 -17.96
CA ASN A 233 -25.59 19.04 -16.69
C ASN A 233 -24.33 18.33 -16.17
N LEU A 234 -23.18 19.00 -16.13
CA LEU A 234 -21.94 18.40 -15.60
C LEU A 234 -21.62 18.83 -14.17
N ALA A 235 -22.31 19.86 -13.67
CA ALA A 235 -22.20 20.34 -12.31
C ALA A 235 -23.58 20.80 -11.82
N CYS A 236 -23.96 20.43 -10.61
CA CYS A 236 -25.17 20.93 -9.94
C CYS A 236 -24.90 21.14 -8.46
N ALA A 237 -25.61 22.09 -7.87
CA ALA A 237 -25.67 22.31 -6.43
C ALA A 237 -27.08 22.67 -6.01
N LEU A 238 -27.47 22.20 -4.83
CA LEU A 238 -28.81 22.33 -4.29
C LEU A 238 -28.76 22.71 -2.81
N THR A 239 -29.87 23.25 -2.32
CA THR A 239 -30.11 23.48 -0.89
C THR A 239 -31.56 23.23 -0.52
N ASN A 240 -31.78 22.85 0.73
CA ASN A 240 -33.11 22.44 1.19
C ASN A 240 -34.10 23.62 1.23
N THR A 241 -35.31 23.39 0.71
CA THR A 241 -36.38 24.42 0.58
C THR A 241 -37.35 24.50 1.75
N GLY A 242 -37.11 23.69 2.78
CA GLY A 242 -37.88 23.66 4.01
C GLY A 242 -37.14 22.84 5.06
N ASP A 243 -37.78 22.62 6.20
CA ASP A 243 -37.18 21.84 7.28
C ASP A 243 -37.02 20.37 6.86
N VAL A 244 -35.81 19.84 6.93
CA VAL A 244 -35.46 18.46 6.57
C VAL A 244 -34.81 17.77 7.80
N PRO A 245 -35.28 16.60 8.24
CA PRO A 245 -34.70 15.93 9.41
C PRO A 245 -33.30 15.38 9.12
N VAL A 246 -32.43 15.33 10.13
CA VAL A 246 -31.15 14.62 10.00
C VAL A 246 -31.38 13.11 9.89
N PRO A 247 -30.53 12.37 9.14
CA PRO A 247 -30.67 10.93 9.02
C PRO A 247 -30.42 10.16 10.33
N ALA A 248 -30.96 8.95 10.43
CA ALA A 248 -30.96 8.17 11.67
C ALA A 248 -29.75 7.20 11.81
N SER A 249 -28.89 7.09 10.80
CA SER A 249 -27.94 5.98 10.62
C SER A 249 -26.55 6.17 11.27
N THR A 250 -25.80 5.05 11.29
CA THR A 250 -24.45 4.88 11.87
C THR A 250 -23.50 4.54 10.72
N LEU A 251 -22.37 5.25 10.57
CA LEU A 251 -21.41 5.00 9.48
C LEU A 251 -20.64 3.68 9.65
N ALA A 252 -20.20 3.12 8.52
CA ALA A 252 -19.37 1.91 8.45
C ALA A 252 -18.02 2.02 9.18
N ASN A 253 -17.52 3.25 9.42
CA ASN A 253 -16.33 3.53 10.23
C ASN A 253 -16.58 3.46 11.75
N GLY A 254 -17.78 3.10 12.19
CA GLY A 254 -18.15 2.94 13.60
C GLY A 254 -18.60 4.22 14.29
N ILE A 255 -18.70 5.35 13.57
CA ILE A 255 -19.27 6.59 14.09
C ILE A 255 -20.80 6.51 13.99
N GLY A 256 -21.46 6.40 15.14
CA GLY A 256 -22.92 6.47 15.22
C GLY A 256 -23.44 7.88 15.23
N GLY A 257 -24.61 8.09 14.62
CA GLY A 257 -25.34 9.35 14.65
C GLY A 257 -24.81 10.35 13.63
N LEU A 258 -25.02 10.06 12.35
CA LEU A 258 -24.82 11.03 11.27
C LEU A 258 -25.58 12.32 11.58
N TRP A 259 -24.86 13.45 11.68
CA TRP A 259 -25.43 14.73 12.11
C TRP A 259 -26.22 14.67 13.43
N SER A 260 -25.98 13.68 14.29
CA SER A 260 -26.74 13.52 15.55
C SER A 260 -26.52 14.66 16.55
N ASP A 261 -25.46 15.41 16.35
CA ASP A 261 -25.08 16.60 17.10
C ASP A 261 -25.53 17.90 16.41
N TYR A 262 -26.09 17.85 15.19
CA TYR A 262 -26.54 19.03 14.47
C TYR A 262 -27.60 19.78 15.25
N THR A 263 -27.27 21.02 15.60
CA THR A 263 -28.13 21.92 16.38
C THR A 263 -28.16 23.27 15.70
N PRO A 264 -29.24 23.64 14.99
CA PRO A 264 -29.33 24.93 14.33
C PRO A 264 -29.44 26.04 15.37
N LYS A 265 -29.00 27.25 15.01
CA LYS A 265 -29.13 28.45 15.86
C LYS A 265 -30.59 28.74 16.23
N SER A 266 -31.52 28.42 15.33
CA SER A 266 -32.96 28.53 15.52
C SER A 266 -33.66 27.39 14.80
N GLY A 267 -34.62 26.74 15.46
CA GLY A 267 -35.34 25.59 14.94
C GLY A 267 -35.28 24.40 15.89
N THR A 268 -35.56 23.21 15.35
CA THR A 268 -35.52 21.94 16.09
C THR A 268 -34.14 21.30 15.97
N GLN A 269 -33.61 20.77 17.05
CA GLN A 269 -32.37 19.97 17.01
C GLN A 269 -32.56 18.72 16.13
N GLY A 270 -31.54 18.34 15.37
CA GLY A 270 -31.64 17.22 14.43
C GLY A 270 -32.55 17.52 13.24
N THR A 271 -32.67 18.78 12.85
CA THR A 271 -33.42 19.21 11.66
C THR A 271 -32.67 20.34 10.99
N PHE A 272 -32.32 20.18 9.72
CA PHE A 272 -31.81 21.26 8.88
C PHE A 272 -32.96 22.21 8.54
N PRO A 273 -32.99 23.44 9.06
CA PRO A 273 -34.01 24.41 8.67
C PRO A 273 -33.80 24.84 7.22
N PHE A 274 -34.79 25.52 6.62
CA PHE A 274 -34.67 26.11 5.27
C PHE A 274 -33.26 26.67 4.99
N GLU A 275 -32.64 26.27 3.88
CA GLU A 275 -31.34 26.75 3.39
C GLU A 275 -30.18 26.57 4.40
N SER A 276 -30.09 25.41 5.05
CA SER A 276 -29.01 25.04 5.96
C SER A 276 -28.26 23.77 5.57
N PHE A 277 -28.81 22.97 4.67
CA PHE A 277 -28.18 21.80 4.06
C PHE A 277 -27.82 22.12 2.61
N PHE A 278 -26.58 21.81 2.21
CA PHE A 278 -26.08 22.05 0.87
C PHE A 278 -25.39 20.81 0.35
N GLU A 279 -25.67 20.51 -0.89
CA GLU A 279 -24.99 19.43 -1.60
C GLU A 279 -24.76 19.83 -3.05
N GLY A 280 -23.86 19.10 -3.68
CA GLY A 280 -23.63 19.23 -5.10
C GLY A 280 -22.83 18.07 -5.62
N GLY A 281 -22.69 18.07 -6.93
CA GLY A 281 -21.78 17.17 -7.60
C GLY A 281 -21.21 17.78 -8.86
N ILE A 282 -20.16 17.14 -9.37
CA ILE A 282 -19.51 17.47 -10.62
C ILE A 282 -19.02 16.19 -11.32
N ASN A 283 -19.16 16.13 -12.65
CA ASN A 283 -18.39 15.20 -13.48
C ASN A 283 -17.07 15.89 -13.86
N LEU A 284 -16.05 15.66 -13.04
CA LEU A 284 -14.77 16.34 -13.15
C LEU A 284 -14.03 15.96 -14.43
N SER A 285 -14.09 14.68 -14.84
CA SER A 285 -13.44 14.18 -16.06
C SER A 285 -13.90 14.95 -17.29
N GLN A 286 -15.21 15.19 -17.43
CA GLN A 286 -15.80 15.90 -18.55
C GLN A 286 -15.57 17.42 -18.49
N ILE A 287 -15.45 18.00 -17.29
CA ILE A 287 -15.25 19.45 -17.10
C ILE A 287 -13.80 19.85 -17.38
N VAL A 288 -12.83 19.10 -16.81
CA VAL A 288 -11.42 19.51 -16.83
C VAL A 288 -10.68 18.88 -18.01
N GLY A 289 -11.13 17.75 -18.54
CA GLY A 289 -10.55 17.11 -19.73
C GLY A 289 -9.13 16.62 -19.47
N GLY A 290 -8.98 15.60 -18.64
CA GLY A 290 -7.70 14.99 -18.30
C GLY A 290 -7.88 13.76 -17.42
N SER A 291 -6.90 12.85 -17.44
CA SER A 291 -6.88 11.59 -16.68
C SER A 291 -6.35 11.72 -15.25
N ASP A 292 -5.87 12.90 -14.84
CA ASP A 292 -5.26 13.12 -13.53
C ASP A 292 -6.33 13.55 -12.50
N GLY A 293 -7.08 12.55 -12.03
CA GLY A 293 -8.05 12.63 -10.94
C GLY A 293 -7.45 12.26 -9.58
N CYS A 294 -6.13 12.37 -9.40
CA CYS A 294 -5.45 12.03 -8.16
C CYS A 294 -5.56 13.17 -7.14
N PHE A 295 -6.69 13.23 -6.43
CA PHE A 295 -6.82 14.07 -5.25
C PHE A 295 -6.33 13.33 -4.01
N SER A 296 -5.80 14.08 -3.03
CA SER A 296 -5.31 13.59 -1.75
C SER A 296 -6.05 14.22 -0.56
N SER A 297 -6.64 15.41 -0.74
CA SER A 297 -7.35 16.12 0.32
C SER A 297 -8.59 16.84 -0.22
N PHE A 298 -9.58 16.97 0.66
CA PHE A 298 -10.82 17.69 0.44
C PHE A 298 -10.95 18.80 1.49
N MET A 299 -11.43 19.98 1.10
CA MET A 299 -11.79 21.05 2.04
C MET A 299 -13.08 21.73 1.62
N ALA A 300 -14.04 21.83 2.54
CA ALA A 300 -15.13 22.78 2.43
C ALA A 300 -14.74 24.10 3.12
N GLU A 301 -15.11 25.24 2.54
CA GLU A 301 -14.86 26.56 3.09
C GLU A 301 -16.08 27.48 2.95
N THR A 302 -16.17 28.48 3.82
CA THR A 302 -17.13 29.58 3.70
C THR A 302 -16.42 30.91 3.44
N ARG A 303 -17.12 31.82 2.74
CA ARG A 303 -16.53 33.06 2.25
C ARG A 303 -17.42 34.28 2.42
N SER A 304 -16.81 35.45 2.53
CA SER A 304 -17.53 36.70 2.76
C SER A 304 -18.41 37.19 1.61
N SER A 305 -18.23 36.65 0.39
CA SER A 305 -18.98 37.01 -0.82
C SER A 305 -18.73 36.01 -1.95
N SER A 306 -19.55 36.03 -3.00
CA SER A 306 -19.36 35.25 -4.24
C SER A 306 -18.12 35.61 -5.08
N SER A 307 -17.38 36.65 -4.72
CA SER A 307 -16.14 37.04 -5.40
C SER A 307 -15.02 36.02 -5.15
N PHE A 308 -14.29 35.61 -6.20
CA PHE A 308 -13.07 34.79 -6.10
C PHE A 308 -11.97 35.38 -5.19
N THR A 309 -12.07 36.66 -4.84
CA THR A 309 -11.10 37.35 -3.96
C THR A 309 -11.66 37.65 -2.58
N ALA A 310 -12.81 37.06 -2.24
CA ALA A 310 -13.44 37.16 -0.93
C ALA A 310 -12.52 36.63 0.16
N ALA A 311 -12.68 37.17 1.37
CA ALA A 311 -11.99 36.64 2.53
C ALA A 311 -12.64 35.30 2.92
N LEU A 312 -11.81 34.27 3.08
CA LEU A 312 -12.21 32.97 3.63
C LEU A 312 -12.58 33.13 5.12
N LYS A 313 -13.46 32.27 5.60
CA LYS A 313 -14.04 32.31 6.94
C LYS A 313 -13.77 31.00 7.66
N ASP A 314 -14.63 30.03 7.50
CA ASP A 314 -14.55 28.74 8.17
C ASP A 314 -14.09 27.64 7.20
N PHE A 315 -13.60 26.52 7.72
CA PHE A 315 -13.27 25.36 6.89
C PHE A 315 -13.39 24.02 7.60
N VAL A 316 -13.71 22.99 6.82
CA VAL A 316 -13.59 21.59 7.22
C VAL A 316 -12.65 20.90 6.23
N LEU A 317 -11.60 20.24 6.72
CA LEU A 317 -10.52 19.65 5.92
C LEU A 317 -10.29 18.17 6.33
N ASP A 318 -10.23 17.28 5.34
CA ASP A 318 -9.85 15.86 5.55
C ASP A 318 -9.13 15.26 4.34
N ASN A 319 -8.67 14.02 4.48
CA ASN A 319 -8.03 13.22 3.46
C ASN A 319 -9.06 12.70 2.45
N PHE A 320 -8.71 12.77 1.18
CA PHE A 320 -9.54 12.34 0.07
C PHE A 320 -8.66 11.68 -1.00
N GLU A 321 -7.96 10.62 -0.60
CA GLU A 321 -6.96 9.91 -1.40
C GLU A 321 -7.63 9.07 -2.50
N LEU A 322 -7.68 9.60 -3.73
CA LEU A 322 -8.26 8.93 -4.90
C LEU A 322 -7.24 8.12 -5.70
N CYS A 323 -5.95 8.38 -5.52
CA CYS A 323 -4.89 7.57 -6.13
C CYS A 323 -4.24 6.67 -5.09
N LYS A 324 -4.26 5.38 -5.39
CA LYS A 324 -3.88 4.31 -4.49
C LYS A 324 -3.01 3.33 -5.24
N VAL A 325 -1.86 3.02 -4.65
CA VAL A 325 -1.02 1.91 -5.09
C VAL A 325 -0.99 0.88 -3.97
N GLU A 326 -0.99 -0.39 -4.35
CA GLU A 326 -0.81 -1.51 -3.44
C GLU A 326 0.39 -2.33 -3.92
N ILE A 327 1.13 -2.92 -2.99
CA ILE A 327 2.28 -3.77 -3.30
C ILE A 327 2.23 -5.05 -2.46
N THR A 328 2.50 -6.18 -3.09
CA THR A 328 2.61 -7.49 -2.44
C THR A 328 4.04 -7.99 -2.56
N LYS A 329 4.51 -8.74 -1.57
CA LYS A 329 5.82 -9.42 -1.64
C LYS A 329 5.71 -10.79 -1.03
N VAL A 330 6.34 -11.77 -1.69
CA VAL A 330 6.50 -13.13 -1.19
C VAL A 330 7.96 -13.53 -1.39
N CYS A 331 8.62 -13.95 -0.32
CA CYS A 331 9.90 -14.64 -0.44
C CYS A 331 9.63 -16.08 -0.88
N THR A 332 10.06 -16.42 -2.10
CA THR A 332 9.72 -17.68 -2.78
C THR A 332 10.71 -18.79 -2.48
N ASP A 333 11.97 -18.44 -2.27
CA ASP A 333 13.05 -19.41 -2.04
C ASP A 333 14.20 -18.80 -1.22
N GLY A 334 15.05 -19.68 -0.67
CA GLY A 334 16.26 -19.32 0.04
C GLY A 334 17.29 -20.46 0.03
N ASP A 335 18.55 -20.12 -0.24
CA ASP A 335 19.67 -21.05 -0.10
C ASP A 335 20.91 -20.34 0.46
N LEU A 336 21.96 -21.08 0.82
CA LEU A 336 23.28 -20.52 1.10
C LEU A 336 23.83 -19.82 -0.15
N ASN A 337 24.51 -18.70 0.07
CA ASN A 337 25.28 -18.07 -1.00
C ASN A 337 26.50 -18.94 -1.38
N GLU A 338 27.12 -18.65 -2.53
CA GLU A 338 28.24 -19.46 -3.06
C GLU A 338 29.44 -19.53 -2.10
N ALA A 339 29.64 -18.49 -1.28
CA ALA A 339 30.71 -18.43 -0.30
C ALA A 339 30.38 -19.15 1.03
N GLU A 340 29.14 -19.62 1.21
CA GLU A 340 28.61 -20.20 2.45
C GLU A 340 28.77 -19.29 3.69
N THR A 341 28.80 -17.97 3.47
CA THR A 341 28.91 -16.94 4.53
C THR A 341 27.60 -16.25 4.83
N GLY A 342 26.58 -16.47 4.00
CA GLY A 342 25.27 -15.85 4.06
C GLY A 342 24.24 -16.67 3.29
N PHE A 343 23.09 -16.05 3.03
CA PHE A 343 21.99 -16.64 2.31
C PHE A 343 21.61 -15.75 1.13
N THR A 344 21.14 -16.35 0.06
CA THR A 344 20.49 -15.67 -1.06
C THR A 344 19.01 -16.02 -1.02
N PHE A 345 18.16 -15.01 -0.95
CA PHE A 345 16.71 -15.17 -0.96
C PHE A 345 16.13 -14.62 -2.26
N SER A 346 15.22 -15.38 -2.87
CA SER A 346 14.46 -14.93 -4.04
C SER A 346 13.07 -14.49 -3.60
N PHE A 347 12.54 -13.49 -4.29
CA PHE A 347 11.20 -12.98 -4.02
C PHE A 347 10.48 -12.58 -5.31
N GLU A 348 9.16 -12.56 -5.22
CA GLU A 348 8.26 -12.04 -6.24
C GLU A 348 7.16 -11.20 -5.60
N GLY A 349 6.50 -10.40 -6.43
CA GLY A 349 5.44 -9.52 -5.98
C GLY A 349 4.72 -8.82 -7.11
N THR A 350 3.69 -8.07 -6.74
CA THR A 350 2.86 -7.32 -7.69
C THR A 350 2.65 -5.91 -7.20
N VAL A 351 2.71 -4.94 -8.10
CA VAL A 351 2.22 -3.58 -7.90
C VAL A 351 0.84 -3.48 -8.52
N THR A 352 -0.16 -3.07 -7.75
CA THR A 352 -1.54 -2.88 -8.21
C THR A 352 -1.92 -1.41 -8.10
N ASN A 353 -2.40 -0.82 -9.19
CA ASN A 353 -3.03 0.51 -9.14
C ASN A 353 -4.51 0.36 -8.77
N GLY A 354 -4.82 0.54 -7.48
CA GLY A 354 -6.19 0.54 -6.97
C GLY A 354 -6.89 1.91 -7.03
N GLY A 355 -6.23 2.93 -7.59
CA GLY A 355 -6.72 4.30 -7.63
C GLY A 355 -7.62 4.63 -8.82
N PHE A 356 -8.01 5.90 -8.92
CA PHE A 356 -8.91 6.42 -9.94
C PHE A 356 -8.22 6.69 -11.29
N GLY A 357 -6.95 7.11 -11.25
CA GLY A 357 -6.17 7.49 -12.44
C GLY A 357 -5.05 6.51 -12.75
N THR A 358 -4.47 6.61 -13.94
CA THR A 358 -3.18 5.99 -14.26
C THR A 358 -2.12 6.57 -13.33
N ILE A 359 -1.33 5.70 -12.70
CA ILE A 359 -0.13 6.12 -11.98
C ILE A 359 1.06 6.04 -12.92
N HIS A 360 2.02 6.93 -12.76
CA HIS A 360 3.19 7.12 -13.62
C HIS A 360 4.49 7.01 -12.83
N ASP A 361 5.61 6.83 -13.52
CA ASP A 361 6.95 6.83 -12.94
C ASP A 361 7.07 5.91 -11.71
N VAL A 362 6.55 4.68 -11.85
CA VAL A 362 6.45 3.73 -10.74
C VAL A 362 7.81 3.12 -10.48
N VAL A 363 8.34 3.28 -9.27
CA VAL A 363 9.62 2.74 -8.83
C VAL A 363 9.39 1.80 -7.66
N VAL A 364 9.88 0.57 -7.79
CA VAL A 364 9.84 -0.45 -6.73
C VAL A 364 11.24 -0.60 -6.13
N THR A 365 11.35 -0.43 -4.81
CA THR A 365 12.62 -0.45 -4.08
C THR A 365 12.57 -1.48 -2.96
N ASP A 366 13.61 -2.30 -2.88
CA ASP A 366 13.83 -3.29 -1.82
C ASP A 366 14.77 -2.74 -0.76
N ASP A 367 14.53 -3.11 0.50
CA ASP A 367 15.32 -2.67 1.65
C ASP A 367 16.49 -3.57 2.00
N ASN A 368 16.79 -4.59 1.19
CA ASN A 368 17.88 -5.55 1.39
C ASN A 368 17.86 -6.28 2.75
N GLY A 369 16.71 -6.30 3.44
CA GLY A 369 16.56 -6.88 4.78
C GLY A 369 16.96 -5.94 5.92
N THR A 370 17.18 -4.66 5.63
CA THR A 370 17.70 -3.63 6.53
C THR A 370 16.85 -2.35 6.49
N PRO A 371 15.60 -2.35 7.02
CA PRO A 371 14.68 -1.20 6.94
C PRO A 371 15.21 0.15 7.49
N ALA A 372 16.27 0.11 8.32
CA ALA A 372 16.88 1.28 8.93
C ALA A 372 18.10 1.81 8.18
N ASP A 373 18.65 1.05 7.23
CA ASP A 373 19.82 1.43 6.43
C ASP A 373 19.39 1.67 4.99
N THR A 374 19.09 2.92 4.63
CA THR A 374 18.71 3.23 3.24
C THR A 374 19.91 3.21 2.28
N GLY A 375 21.12 2.93 2.76
CA GLY A 375 22.34 2.93 1.97
C GLY A 375 22.51 1.70 1.09
N ASP A 376 21.86 0.58 1.45
CA ASP A 376 21.88 -0.67 0.69
C ASP A 376 20.56 -1.01 -0.01
N ASP A 377 19.54 -0.16 0.13
CA ASP A 377 18.32 -0.19 -0.67
C ASP A 377 18.63 -0.21 -2.18
N PHE A 378 17.89 -1.02 -2.95
CA PHE A 378 18.07 -1.11 -4.39
C PHE A 378 16.75 -1.13 -5.17
N VAL A 379 16.77 -0.61 -6.39
CA VAL A 379 15.60 -0.59 -7.27
C VAL A 379 15.43 -1.97 -7.92
N VAL A 380 14.25 -2.57 -7.71
CA VAL A 380 13.88 -3.88 -8.26
C VAL A 380 13.24 -3.75 -9.64
N ALA A 381 12.37 -2.76 -9.82
CA ALA A 381 11.62 -2.55 -11.05
C ALA A 381 11.25 -1.07 -11.25
N ASN A 382 11.09 -0.68 -12.52
CA ASN A 382 10.53 0.60 -12.92
C ASN A 382 9.42 0.35 -13.95
N PHE A 383 8.28 1.02 -13.82
CA PHE A 383 7.20 0.98 -14.80
C PHE A 383 6.83 2.41 -15.20
N ASP A 384 6.80 2.71 -16.50
CA ASP A 384 6.48 4.05 -17.00
C ASP A 384 5.09 4.51 -16.54
N SER A 385 4.11 3.60 -16.58
CA SER A 385 2.77 3.84 -16.05
C SER A 385 2.03 2.53 -15.77
N ILE A 386 1.11 2.55 -14.80
CA ILE A 386 0.18 1.47 -14.53
C ILE A 386 -1.24 2.08 -14.62
N PRO A 387 -2.06 1.68 -15.61
CA PRO A 387 -3.42 2.19 -15.74
C PRO A 387 -4.27 1.83 -14.52
N LYS A 388 -5.41 2.49 -14.33
CA LYS A 388 -6.38 2.12 -13.29
C LYS A 388 -6.69 0.62 -13.33
N GLY A 389 -6.65 -0.04 -12.17
CA GLY A 389 -6.89 -1.48 -12.03
C GLY A 389 -5.80 -2.35 -12.65
N GLY A 390 -4.74 -1.73 -13.19
CA GLY A 390 -3.59 -2.42 -13.75
C GLY A 390 -2.74 -3.06 -12.66
N VAL A 391 -2.06 -4.13 -13.06
CA VAL A 391 -1.17 -4.91 -12.21
C VAL A 391 0.13 -5.15 -12.96
N GLU A 392 1.26 -4.87 -12.32
CA GLU A 392 2.59 -5.17 -12.84
C GLU A 392 3.32 -6.10 -11.87
N ASN A 393 4.03 -7.09 -12.43
CA ASN A 393 4.76 -8.07 -11.64
C ASN A 393 6.24 -7.68 -11.53
N TYR A 394 6.86 -8.00 -10.40
CA TYR A 394 8.30 -7.89 -10.23
C TYR A 394 8.86 -9.11 -9.52
N THR A 395 10.14 -9.37 -9.77
CA THR A 395 10.91 -10.45 -9.14
C THR A 395 12.30 -9.92 -8.81
N GLY A 396 12.90 -10.42 -7.75
CA GLY A 396 14.26 -10.05 -7.38
C GLY A 396 14.88 -11.07 -6.44
N SER A 397 16.12 -10.80 -6.06
CA SER A 397 16.85 -11.55 -5.05
C SER A 397 17.75 -10.63 -4.26
N PHE A 398 18.05 -10.99 -3.03
CA PHE A 398 18.96 -10.25 -2.16
C PHE A 398 19.83 -11.21 -1.34
N GLU A 399 20.98 -10.72 -0.86
CA GLU A 399 21.86 -11.49 0.02
C GLU A 399 21.77 -10.97 1.45
N TYR A 400 21.71 -11.89 2.41
CA TYR A 400 21.59 -11.53 3.82
C TYR A 400 22.29 -12.56 4.71
N ALA A 401 22.91 -12.11 5.81
CA ALA A 401 23.64 -13.01 6.72
C ALA A 401 22.72 -13.80 7.66
N GLY A 402 21.51 -13.31 7.94
CA GLY A 402 20.53 -13.97 8.80
C GLY A 402 19.71 -15.03 8.06
N ASN A 403 19.34 -16.10 8.76
CA ASN A 403 18.46 -17.14 8.25
C ASN A 403 16.99 -16.81 8.57
N ALA A 404 16.11 -16.91 7.57
CA ALA A 404 14.72 -16.45 7.64
C ALA A 404 14.55 -14.96 8.04
N PRO A 405 15.20 -14.02 7.32
CA PRO A 405 15.00 -12.60 7.58
C PRO A 405 13.58 -12.16 7.20
N THR A 406 13.17 -11.03 7.76
CA THR A 406 12.05 -10.24 7.21
C THR A 406 12.63 -9.19 6.27
N ASN A 407 12.11 -9.11 5.05
CA ASN A 407 12.58 -8.17 4.02
C ASN A 407 11.42 -7.30 3.54
N GLY A 408 11.66 -6.00 3.48
CA GLY A 408 10.71 -4.98 3.07
C GLY A 408 10.84 -4.60 1.60
N ILE A 409 9.72 -4.17 1.05
CA ILE A 409 9.62 -3.55 -0.26
C ILE A 409 8.76 -2.30 -0.16
N SER A 410 9.09 -1.31 -0.97
CA SER A 410 8.27 -0.12 -1.15
C SER A 410 8.06 0.19 -2.63
N VAL A 411 6.97 0.88 -2.92
CA VAL A 411 6.69 1.46 -4.23
C VAL A 411 6.42 2.94 -4.07
N LYS A 412 6.92 3.72 -5.03
CA LYS A 412 6.60 5.14 -5.20
C LYS A 412 6.11 5.37 -6.63
N ALA A 413 5.11 6.22 -6.79
CA ALA A 413 4.53 6.56 -8.07
C ALA A 413 4.03 8.01 -8.08
N ALA A 414 3.90 8.58 -9.27
CA ALA A 414 3.35 9.91 -9.52
C ALA A 414 1.93 9.83 -10.10
N SER A 415 1.15 10.88 -9.92
CA SER A 415 -0.19 11.02 -10.53
C SER A 415 -0.15 11.43 -12.01
N SER A 416 1.00 11.88 -12.49
CA SER A 416 1.23 12.35 -13.86
C SER A 416 2.67 12.03 -14.27
N ASP A 417 2.89 11.83 -15.56
CA ASP A 417 4.22 11.62 -16.16
C ASP A 417 5.18 12.79 -15.84
N GLY A 418 6.37 12.48 -15.34
CA GLY A 418 7.38 13.42 -14.85
C GLY A 418 7.01 14.13 -13.54
N GLY A 419 5.97 13.66 -12.85
CA GLY A 419 5.43 14.26 -11.64
C GLY A 419 6.24 13.91 -10.37
N LEU A 420 5.88 14.56 -9.25
CA LEU A 420 6.42 14.17 -7.95
C LEU A 420 5.84 12.83 -7.52
N GLN A 421 6.70 11.88 -7.13
CA GLN A 421 6.27 10.55 -6.67
C GLN A 421 5.75 10.59 -5.22
N SER A 422 4.49 11.01 -5.04
CA SER A 422 3.83 11.12 -3.73
C SER A 422 2.92 9.94 -3.39
N ILE A 423 2.59 9.08 -4.35
CA ILE A 423 1.76 7.89 -4.14
C ILE A 423 2.69 6.77 -3.70
N THR A 424 2.50 6.25 -2.49
CA THR A 424 3.43 5.26 -1.93
C THR A 424 2.70 4.12 -1.24
N ALA A 425 3.32 2.93 -1.26
CA ALA A 425 2.93 1.81 -0.42
C ALA A 425 4.18 1.00 -0.05
N SER A 426 4.10 0.25 1.05
CA SER A 426 5.15 -0.66 1.46
C SER A 426 4.56 -1.88 2.14
N THR A 427 5.32 -2.98 2.10
CA THR A 427 4.98 -4.22 2.80
C THR A 427 6.24 -5.00 3.13
N THR A 428 6.13 -6.03 3.95
CA THR A 428 7.23 -6.92 4.31
C THR A 428 6.85 -8.38 4.07
N ALA A 429 7.86 -9.22 3.84
CA ALA A 429 7.71 -10.65 3.73
C ALA A 429 8.73 -11.36 4.63
N LEU A 430 8.29 -12.43 5.29
CA LEU A 430 9.19 -13.36 5.99
C LEU A 430 9.73 -14.36 4.97
N CYS A 431 11.05 -14.51 4.93
CA CYS A 431 11.71 -15.44 4.02
C CYS A 431 11.84 -16.84 4.65
N PRO A 432 11.88 -17.91 3.82
CA PRO A 432 11.91 -19.27 4.32
C PRO A 432 13.17 -19.55 5.14
N THR A 433 13.06 -20.46 6.10
CA THR A 433 14.24 -20.97 6.81
C THR A 433 15.03 -21.91 5.91
N VAL A 434 16.29 -21.59 5.67
CA VAL A 434 17.22 -22.47 4.96
C VAL A 434 17.73 -23.53 5.93
N ALA A 435 17.31 -24.77 5.75
CA ALA A 435 17.73 -25.90 6.57
C ALA A 435 18.67 -26.81 5.79
N LYS A 436 19.83 -27.14 6.38
CA LYS A 436 20.83 -28.06 5.82
C LYS A 436 21.16 -29.14 6.86
N THR A 437 21.56 -30.31 6.40
CA THR A 437 21.98 -31.42 7.26
C THR A 437 23.41 -31.82 6.89
N PRO A 438 24.42 -31.50 7.72
CA PRO A 438 25.80 -31.92 7.48
C PRO A 438 25.97 -33.42 7.67
N GLY A 439 26.96 -33.97 6.97
CA GLY A 439 27.28 -35.39 7.05
C GLY A 439 28.74 -35.63 6.70
N ILE A 440 29.37 -36.49 7.49
CA ILE A 440 30.75 -36.94 7.30
C ILE A 440 30.76 -38.46 7.45
N ASP A 441 31.54 -39.13 6.62
CA ASP A 441 31.78 -40.57 6.68
C ASP A 441 33.28 -40.79 6.65
N VAL A 442 33.78 -41.74 7.44
CA VAL A 442 35.20 -42.12 7.43
C VAL A 442 35.33 -43.62 7.27
N THR A 443 36.30 -44.03 6.47
CA THR A 443 36.66 -45.43 6.28
C THR A 443 38.06 -45.67 6.80
N LYS A 444 38.33 -46.88 7.32
CA LYS A 444 39.67 -47.25 7.78
C LYS A 444 39.98 -48.69 7.43
N SER A 445 41.21 -48.91 6.97
CA SER A 445 41.81 -50.22 6.74
C SER A 445 43.23 -50.21 7.29
N CYS A 446 43.74 -51.36 7.73
CA CYS A 446 45.12 -51.48 8.19
C CYS A 446 45.80 -52.75 7.67
N GLU A 447 47.12 -52.81 7.84
CA GLU A 447 47.96 -53.97 7.59
C GLU A 447 49.10 -54.01 8.61
N THR A 448 49.41 -55.19 9.14
CA THR A 448 50.60 -55.39 9.99
C THR A 448 51.82 -55.72 9.16
N ARG A 449 52.96 -55.09 9.46
CA ARG A 449 54.24 -55.37 8.83
C ARG A 449 55.33 -55.60 9.88
N VAL A 450 56.28 -56.45 9.55
CA VAL A 450 57.52 -56.58 10.32
C VAL A 450 58.58 -55.74 9.62
N VAL A 451 59.14 -54.76 10.34
CA VAL A 451 60.15 -53.85 9.81
C VAL A 451 61.42 -53.90 10.67
N LEU A 452 62.57 -53.63 10.04
CA LEU A 452 63.84 -53.56 10.73
C LEU A 452 64.03 -52.16 11.32
N ASP A 453 64.22 -52.06 12.63
CA ASP A 453 64.55 -50.82 13.33
C ASP A 453 65.74 -51.07 14.26
N ALA A 454 66.83 -50.32 14.09
CA ALA A 454 68.07 -50.43 14.89
C ALA A 454 68.54 -51.89 15.14
N ASN A 455 68.59 -52.72 14.10
CA ASN A 455 68.93 -54.16 14.12
C ASN A 455 67.94 -55.08 14.87
N LYS A 456 66.72 -54.62 15.15
CA LYS A 456 65.63 -55.42 15.72
C LYS A 456 64.45 -55.47 14.74
N LEU A 457 63.77 -56.62 14.70
CA LEU A 457 62.49 -56.72 14.01
C LEU A 457 61.41 -56.17 14.95
N ILE A 458 60.68 -55.16 14.49
CA ILE A 458 59.53 -54.58 15.20
C ILE A 458 58.27 -54.76 14.36
N VAL A 459 57.12 -54.85 15.04
CA VAL A 459 55.80 -54.83 14.38
C VAL A 459 55.40 -53.38 14.18
N ARG A 460 55.00 -53.03 12.96
CA ARG A 460 54.41 -51.75 12.59
C ARG A 460 53.02 -52.00 12.01
N VAL A 461 52.05 -51.20 12.41
CA VAL A 461 50.71 -51.21 11.81
C VAL A 461 50.63 -50.01 10.88
N ASP A 462 50.45 -50.27 9.60
CA ASP A 462 50.19 -49.24 8.59
C ASP A 462 48.67 -49.16 8.41
N PHE A 463 48.11 -47.96 8.36
CA PHE A 463 46.68 -47.76 8.13
C PHE A 463 46.43 -46.70 7.06
N LYS A 464 45.30 -46.83 6.39
CA LYS A 464 44.82 -45.88 5.38
C LYS A 464 43.31 -45.88 5.31
N GLY A 465 42.75 -44.81 4.76
CA GLY A 465 41.32 -44.66 4.59
C GLY A 465 40.98 -43.37 3.88
N ASP A 466 39.68 -43.11 3.77
CA ASP A 466 39.13 -41.89 3.19
C ASP A 466 38.17 -41.25 4.19
N VAL A 467 38.19 -39.92 4.27
CA VAL A 467 37.11 -39.13 4.88
C VAL A 467 36.31 -38.47 3.77
N CYS A 468 34.99 -38.57 3.82
CA CYS A 468 34.08 -38.08 2.80
C CYS A 468 33.05 -37.14 3.39
N ASN A 469 32.82 -36.01 2.74
CA ASN A 469 31.64 -35.18 2.99
C ASN A 469 30.46 -35.82 2.25
N THR A 470 29.45 -36.25 3.00
CA THR A 470 28.32 -37.02 2.45
C THR A 470 27.16 -36.14 1.97
N THR A 471 27.28 -34.82 2.09
CA THR A 471 26.30 -33.87 1.55
C THR A 471 26.47 -33.70 0.03
N GLY A 472 25.44 -33.20 -0.67
CA GLY A 472 25.47 -33.06 -2.13
C GLY A 472 25.31 -34.39 -2.88
N LYS A 473 24.88 -35.44 -2.19
CA LYS A 473 24.68 -36.80 -2.70
C LYS A 473 23.31 -37.34 -2.25
N ASP A 474 22.69 -38.18 -3.07
CA ASP A 474 21.45 -38.91 -2.73
C ASP A 474 20.28 -38.01 -2.26
N GLY A 475 20.19 -36.80 -2.81
CA GLY A 475 19.15 -35.82 -2.47
C GLY A 475 19.43 -34.99 -1.22
N VAL A 476 20.58 -35.17 -0.55
CA VAL A 476 21.03 -34.29 0.53
C VAL A 476 21.59 -33.00 -0.08
N PRO A 477 21.07 -31.81 0.29
CA PRO A 477 21.58 -30.54 -0.23
C PRO A 477 23.09 -30.38 0.05
N PRO A 478 23.87 -29.83 -0.91
CA PRO A 478 25.31 -29.68 -0.75
C PRO A 478 25.63 -28.60 0.29
N ILE A 479 26.61 -28.89 1.16
CA ILE A 479 27.33 -27.91 1.98
C ILE A 479 28.79 -28.31 2.17
N GLY A 480 29.70 -27.34 2.29
CA GLY A 480 31.07 -27.58 2.70
C GLY A 480 31.19 -28.10 4.14
N LEU A 481 32.30 -28.80 4.42
CA LEU A 481 32.76 -29.01 5.79
C LEU A 481 34.11 -28.29 5.96
N TYR A 482 34.24 -27.54 7.04
CA TYR A 482 35.40 -26.73 7.40
C TYR A 482 36.13 -27.32 8.59
N ASN A 483 37.41 -26.98 8.76
CA ASN A 483 38.22 -27.39 9.91
C ASN A 483 38.15 -28.90 10.18
N VAL A 484 38.23 -29.72 9.13
CA VAL A 484 38.10 -31.17 9.27
C VAL A 484 39.36 -31.73 9.93
N VAL A 485 39.20 -32.41 11.06
CA VAL A 485 40.30 -33.00 11.85
C VAL A 485 40.10 -34.51 11.92
N LEU A 486 41.15 -35.25 11.58
CA LEU A 486 41.21 -36.69 11.74
C LEU A 486 42.15 -37.02 12.88
N THR A 487 41.66 -37.80 13.83
CA THR A 487 42.45 -38.33 14.94
C THR A 487 42.45 -39.84 14.90
N ASP A 488 43.59 -40.45 15.19
CA ASP A 488 43.75 -41.89 15.34
C ASP A 488 43.97 -42.24 16.80
N GLN A 489 43.24 -43.23 17.30
CA GLN A 489 43.34 -43.72 18.67
C GLN A 489 43.66 -45.21 18.66
N VAL A 490 44.87 -45.55 19.10
CA VAL A 490 45.33 -46.94 19.27
C VAL A 490 44.84 -47.47 20.63
N GLY A 491 43.95 -48.47 20.62
CA GLY A 491 43.35 -49.03 21.84
C GLY A 491 42.76 -47.95 22.76
N ASN A 492 43.17 -47.94 24.03
CA ASN A 492 42.75 -46.93 25.02
C ASN A 492 43.75 -45.76 25.15
N GLY A 493 44.61 -45.55 24.15
CA GLY A 493 45.57 -44.45 24.13
C GLY A 493 44.93 -43.07 23.92
N THR A 494 45.75 -42.02 23.98
CA THR A 494 45.32 -40.66 23.63
C THR A 494 45.19 -40.53 22.11
N PRO A 495 44.09 -39.97 21.59
CA PRO A 495 43.96 -39.68 20.16
C PRO A 495 45.07 -38.76 19.65
N VAL A 496 45.64 -39.08 18.50
CA VAL A 496 46.69 -38.29 17.83
C VAL A 496 46.12 -37.74 16.53
N THR A 497 46.29 -36.44 16.29
CA THR A 497 45.89 -35.84 15.01
C THR A 497 46.77 -36.37 13.88
N ILE A 498 46.14 -36.98 12.88
CA ILE A 498 46.82 -37.58 11.73
C ILE A 498 46.66 -36.75 10.45
N LYS A 499 45.60 -35.95 10.34
CA LYS A 499 45.37 -35.06 9.20
C LYS A 499 44.42 -33.93 9.57
N THR A 500 44.67 -32.74 9.03
CA THR A 500 43.75 -31.60 9.04
C THR A 500 43.45 -31.18 7.61
N ILE A 501 42.22 -30.78 7.34
CA ILE A 501 41.76 -30.31 6.03
C ILE A 501 40.95 -29.04 6.26
N ASP A 502 41.39 -27.92 5.68
CA ASP A 502 40.75 -26.62 5.90
C ASP A 502 39.31 -26.60 5.36
N THR A 503 39.09 -27.21 4.20
CA THR A 503 37.77 -27.33 3.57
C THR A 503 37.65 -28.63 2.81
N LEU A 504 36.56 -29.35 3.04
CA LEU A 504 36.14 -30.55 2.32
C LEU A 504 34.80 -30.27 1.64
N ALA A 505 34.85 -30.00 0.34
CA ALA A 505 33.67 -29.65 -0.46
C ALA A 505 32.62 -30.77 -0.45
N ALA A 506 31.35 -30.42 -0.68
CA ALA A 506 30.24 -31.36 -0.77
C ALA A 506 30.55 -32.50 -1.77
N ASN A 507 30.17 -33.73 -1.41
CA ASN A 507 30.36 -34.94 -2.21
C ASN A 507 31.82 -35.18 -2.66
N THR A 508 32.80 -34.78 -1.83
CA THR A 508 34.22 -35.06 -2.06
C THR A 508 34.82 -35.86 -0.91
N CYS A 509 35.87 -36.62 -1.23
CA CYS A 509 36.62 -37.41 -0.27
C CYS A 509 38.10 -37.00 -0.27
N ALA A 510 38.76 -37.17 0.88
CA ALA A 510 40.19 -36.98 1.03
C ALA A 510 40.83 -38.20 1.69
N SER A 511 41.80 -38.79 1.02
CA SER A 511 42.54 -39.95 1.53
C SER A 511 43.51 -39.57 2.63
N TYR A 512 43.71 -40.47 3.59
CA TYR A 512 44.71 -40.35 4.64
C TYR A 512 45.45 -41.68 4.83
N GLU A 513 46.67 -41.58 5.33
CA GLU A 513 47.49 -42.73 5.69
C GLU A 513 48.36 -42.40 6.90
N GLY A 514 48.79 -43.43 7.62
CA GLY A 514 49.65 -43.30 8.78
C GLY A 514 50.18 -44.65 9.23
N SER A 515 51.00 -44.64 10.28
CA SER A 515 51.49 -45.87 10.89
C SER A 515 51.82 -45.65 12.36
N TYR A 516 51.81 -46.74 13.14
CA TYR A 516 52.28 -46.75 14.52
C TYR A 516 52.98 -48.06 14.88
N VAL A 517 53.75 -48.00 15.95
CA VAL A 517 54.40 -49.17 16.57
C VAL A 517 53.60 -49.53 17.83
N PRO A 518 52.94 -50.70 17.89
CA PRO A 518 52.20 -51.12 19.08
C PRO A 518 53.11 -51.24 20.30
N SER A 519 52.66 -50.76 21.46
CA SER A 519 53.42 -50.82 22.72
C SER A 519 53.43 -52.21 23.37
N SER A 520 52.48 -53.08 23.01
CA SER A 520 52.42 -54.47 23.44
C SER A 520 51.68 -55.34 22.42
N ALA A 521 51.98 -56.63 22.39
CA ALA A 521 51.36 -57.60 21.50
C ALA A 521 50.07 -58.24 22.06
N GLY A 522 49.80 -58.09 23.37
CA GLY A 522 48.62 -58.65 24.04
C GLY A 522 48.58 -60.19 24.18
N SER A 523 49.37 -60.94 23.39
CA SER A 523 49.51 -62.39 23.45
C SER A 523 50.95 -62.81 23.09
N THR A 524 51.33 -64.03 23.48
CA THR A 524 52.57 -64.70 23.05
C THR A 524 52.35 -65.63 21.84
N LEU A 525 51.10 -65.93 21.49
CA LEU A 525 50.74 -66.75 20.33
C LEU A 525 50.51 -65.84 19.12
N PRO A 526 51.33 -65.94 18.05
CA PRO A 526 51.20 -65.06 16.87
C PRO A 526 49.82 -65.04 16.22
N SER A 527 49.08 -66.16 16.26
CA SER A 527 47.72 -66.29 15.73
C SER A 527 46.69 -65.43 16.46
N ASP A 528 46.95 -65.10 17.73
CA ASP A 528 46.00 -64.42 18.61
C ASP A 528 46.31 -62.92 18.71
N ILE A 529 47.42 -62.48 18.12
CA ILE A 529 47.84 -61.07 18.11
C ILE A 529 47.07 -60.34 17.02
N SER A 530 46.31 -59.32 17.42
CA SER A 530 45.70 -58.35 16.53
C SER A 530 45.78 -56.95 17.12
N PHE A 531 45.81 -55.95 16.24
CA PHE A 531 45.89 -54.54 16.61
C PHE A 531 44.65 -53.84 16.11
N SER A 532 43.94 -53.16 17.01
CA SER A 532 42.74 -52.41 16.67
C SER A 532 42.90 -50.94 17.05
N ASP A 533 42.50 -50.08 16.14
CA ASP A 533 42.55 -48.64 16.27
C ASP A 533 41.31 -48.00 15.65
N ILE A 534 40.97 -46.82 16.16
CA ILE A 534 39.78 -46.06 15.75
C ILE A 534 40.25 -44.74 15.18
N VAL A 535 39.86 -44.45 13.93
CA VAL A 535 39.93 -43.08 13.41
C VAL A 535 38.61 -42.40 13.68
N LYS A 536 38.69 -41.18 14.21
CA LYS A 536 37.58 -40.25 14.30
C LYS A 536 37.83 -39.07 13.39
N ALA A 537 36.88 -38.78 12.51
CA ALA A 537 36.83 -37.55 11.73
C ALA A 537 35.82 -36.60 12.38
N THR A 538 36.15 -35.31 12.47
CA THR A 538 35.25 -34.23 12.89
C THR A 538 35.31 -33.10 11.88
N GLY A 539 34.19 -32.51 11.49
CA GLY A 539 34.14 -31.37 10.57
C GLY A 539 33.04 -30.38 10.94
N GLU A 540 33.27 -29.10 10.71
CA GLU A 540 32.34 -28.02 11.03
C GLU A 540 31.52 -27.64 9.80
N PRO A 541 30.17 -27.58 9.87
CA PRO A 541 29.37 -26.99 8.80
C PRO A 541 29.61 -25.47 8.68
N PRO A 542 29.12 -24.80 7.62
CA PRO A 542 29.17 -23.35 7.49
C PRO A 542 28.71 -22.64 8.77
N ALA A 543 29.53 -21.71 9.27
CA ALA A 543 29.27 -21.05 10.56
C ALA A 543 27.91 -20.32 10.58
N VAL A 544 27.48 -19.79 9.43
CA VAL A 544 26.20 -19.08 9.27
C VAL A 544 24.98 -19.95 9.59
N LEU A 545 25.10 -21.28 9.49
CA LEU A 545 24.03 -22.21 9.84
C LEU A 545 23.88 -22.42 11.37
N ASN A 546 24.84 -21.96 12.18
CA ASN A 546 24.86 -22.15 13.64
C ASN A 546 24.66 -23.61 14.08
N MET A 547 25.24 -24.55 13.33
CA MET A 547 25.15 -25.99 13.59
C MET A 547 26.39 -26.50 14.33
N VAL A 548 26.23 -27.62 15.04
CA VAL A 548 27.35 -28.29 15.70
C VAL A 548 28.20 -29.07 14.68
N ALA A 549 29.48 -29.26 15.00
CA ALA A 549 30.37 -30.11 14.23
C ALA A 549 29.81 -31.54 14.10
N VAL A 550 29.96 -32.12 12.92
CA VAL A 550 29.64 -33.53 12.66
C VAL A 550 30.86 -34.39 12.86
N SER A 551 30.64 -35.65 13.24
CA SER A 551 31.74 -36.60 13.41
C SER A 551 31.33 -38.01 13.05
N ASP A 552 32.29 -38.77 12.54
CA ASP A 552 32.15 -40.19 12.29
C ASP A 552 33.41 -40.95 12.73
N THR A 553 33.29 -42.26 12.93
CA THR A 553 34.38 -43.12 13.39
C THR A 553 34.46 -44.42 12.61
N ALA A 554 35.68 -44.81 12.23
CA ALA A 554 35.95 -46.11 11.65
C ALA A 554 36.99 -46.88 12.45
N THR A 555 36.70 -48.15 12.69
CA THR A 555 37.62 -49.08 13.36
C THR A 555 38.20 -50.04 12.34
N ALA A 556 39.50 -50.29 12.43
CA ALA A 556 40.14 -51.39 11.71
C ALA A 556 40.83 -52.32 12.73
N THR A 557 40.77 -53.63 12.48
CA THR A 557 41.45 -54.64 13.30
C THR A 557 42.35 -55.47 12.41
N CYS A 558 43.64 -55.45 12.69
CA CYS A 558 44.66 -56.09 11.87
C CYS A 558 45.38 -57.20 12.62
N PRO A 559 45.15 -58.47 12.24
CA PRO A 559 45.89 -59.59 12.82
C PRO A 559 47.36 -59.52 12.38
N LEU A 560 48.27 -59.96 13.25
CA LEU A 560 49.68 -60.11 12.91
C LEU A 560 49.89 -61.11 11.75
N CYS A 561 49.00 -62.08 11.61
CA CYS A 561 49.03 -63.11 10.57
C CYS A 561 47.68 -63.14 9.80
N PRO A 562 47.52 -62.36 8.71
CA PRO A 562 46.25 -62.19 7.99
C PRO A 562 45.81 -63.37 7.12
N THR A 563 46.67 -64.38 6.92
CA THR A 563 46.31 -65.65 6.24
C THR A 563 46.85 -66.83 7.04
N CYS A 564 45.97 -67.69 7.56
CA CYS A 564 46.35 -68.99 8.12
C CYS A 564 45.87 -70.07 7.15
N PRO A 565 46.81 -70.85 6.57
CA PRO A 565 46.98 -72.18 7.13
C PRO A 565 48.39 -72.50 7.63
N ASP A 566 49.38 -71.61 7.48
CA ASP A 566 50.80 -71.92 7.78
C ASP A 566 51.37 -71.11 8.96
N CYS A 567 50.71 -71.10 10.13
CA CYS A 567 51.44 -70.80 11.36
C CYS A 567 52.29 -72.05 11.72
N PRO A 568 53.63 -71.98 11.72
CA PRO A 568 54.43 -73.09 12.22
C PRO A 568 54.11 -73.26 13.71
N THR A 569 53.54 -74.41 14.06
CA THR A 569 53.38 -74.81 15.46
C THR A 569 54.77 -74.82 16.11
N PRO A 570 54.97 -74.14 17.26
CA PRO A 570 56.23 -74.27 17.97
C PRO A 570 56.39 -75.73 18.39
N SER A 571 57.38 -76.40 17.80
CA SER A 571 57.80 -77.72 18.28
C SER A 571 58.50 -77.54 19.64
N PRO A 572 58.22 -78.41 20.63
CA PRO A 572 58.71 -78.27 22.01
C PRO A 572 60.23 -78.19 22.15
#